data_AF-A0A0Q5NPP5-F1
#
_entry.id   AF-A0A0Q5NPP5-F1
#
_cell.length_a   1.000
_cell.length_b   1.000
_cell.length_c   1.000
_cell.angle_alpha   90.00
_cell.angle_beta   90.00
_cell.angle_gamma   90.00
#
_symmetry.space_group_name_H-M   'P 1'
#
loop_
_entity.id
_entity.type
_entity.pdbx_description
1 polymer ?
#
loop_
_entity_poly.entity_id
_entity_poly.type
_entity_poly.pdbx_seq_one_letter_code
_entity_poly.pdbx_strand_id
1 'polypeptide(L)'
;MDILAPKFQAGVLLAAGLSTICLFAFWCFVGMSEWWSVVIEKKANNYIFNGNPWYYESGRLYSKVMLIEGIVMLALTSCAIYLVFKRKKTVYFLLLLGICYSFVRIVYGQEV
;
A
#
# COMPACT_ATOMS: atom_id res chain seq x y z
N MET A 1 -12.62 -28.61 -4.29
CA MET A 1 -13.21 -28.45 -2.94
C MET A 1 -13.95 -27.11 -2.90
N ASP A 2 -15.24 -27.11 -3.21
CA ASP A 2 -16.13 -25.96 -2.98
C ASP A 2 -17.08 -26.36 -1.84
N ILE A 3 -16.71 -26.00 -0.61
CA ILE A 3 -17.40 -26.43 0.63
C ILE A 3 -18.51 -25.42 1.03
N LEU A 4 -18.64 -24.30 0.32
CA LEU A 4 -19.49 -23.17 0.70
C LEU A 4 -20.53 -22.85 -0.38
N ALA A 5 -21.73 -22.46 0.05
CA ALA A 5 -22.80 -22.02 -0.84
C ALA A 5 -22.34 -20.85 -1.74
N PRO A 6 -22.75 -20.79 -3.01
CA PRO A 6 -22.25 -19.82 -4.00
C PRO A 6 -22.48 -18.35 -3.60
N LYS A 7 -23.56 -18.06 -2.85
CA LYS A 7 -23.83 -16.72 -2.29
C LYS A 7 -22.80 -16.34 -1.21
N PHE A 8 -22.41 -17.29 -0.38
CA PHE A 8 -21.41 -17.09 0.68
C PHE A 8 -20.03 -16.85 0.06
N GLN A 9 -19.65 -17.61 -0.97
CA GLN A 9 -18.40 -17.40 -1.70
C GLN A 9 -18.31 -16.00 -2.35
N ALA A 10 -19.43 -15.49 -2.90
CA ALA A 10 -19.47 -14.15 -3.47
C ALA A 10 -19.30 -13.05 -2.39
N GLY A 11 -19.91 -13.24 -1.21
CA GLY A 11 -19.76 -12.33 -0.07
C GLY A 11 -18.32 -12.25 0.43
N VAL A 12 -17.66 -13.40 0.60
CA VAL A 12 -16.26 -13.47 1.04
C VAL A 12 -15.32 -12.81 0.02
N LEU A 13 -15.56 -13.00 -1.27
CA LEU A 13 -14.77 -12.37 -2.33
C LEU A 13 -14.91 -10.84 -2.31
N LEU A 14 -16.14 -10.33 -2.12
CA LEU A 14 -16.39 -8.90 -2.00
C LEU A 14 -15.71 -8.31 -0.76
N ALA A 15 -15.81 -8.98 0.39
CA ALA A 15 -15.15 -8.54 1.61
C ALA A 15 -13.62 -8.46 1.42
N ALA A 16 -13.00 -9.53 0.94
CA ALA A 16 -11.56 -9.54 0.66
C ALA A 16 -11.16 -8.48 -0.38
N GLY A 17 -12.01 -8.27 -1.39
CA GLY A 17 -11.83 -7.24 -2.38
C GLY A 17 -11.81 -5.83 -1.81
N LEU A 18 -12.83 -5.50 -1.02
CA LEU A 18 -12.92 -4.20 -0.35
C LEU A 18 -11.75 -3.98 0.60
N SER A 19 -11.38 -4.98 1.40
CA SER A 19 -10.21 -4.89 2.27
C SER A 19 -8.92 -4.61 1.48
N THR A 20 -8.73 -5.26 0.33
CA THR A 20 -7.57 -5.05 -0.54
C THR A 20 -7.53 -3.62 -1.08
N ILE A 21 -8.67 -3.12 -1.57
CA ILE A 21 -8.80 -1.77 -2.12
C ILE A 21 -8.50 -0.73 -1.04
N CYS A 22 -9.10 -0.87 0.15
CA CYS A 22 -8.86 0.04 1.27
C CYS A 22 -7.39 0.03 1.70
N LEU A 23 -6.75 -1.15 1.74
CA LEU A 23 -5.36 -1.30 2.16
C LEU A 23 -4.40 -0.58 1.20
N PHE A 24 -4.52 -0.82 -0.10
CA PHE A 24 -3.67 -0.14 -1.07
C PHE A 24 -3.98 1.35 -1.19
N ALA A 25 -5.26 1.75 -1.11
CA ALA A 25 -5.64 3.16 -1.11
C ALA A 25 -5.05 3.91 0.10
N PHE A 26 -5.03 3.28 1.28
CA PHE A 26 -4.40 3.82 2.47
C PHE A 26 -2.90 4.07 2.24
N TRP A 27 -2.15 3.09 1.74
CA TRP A 27 -0.73 3.26 1.47
C TRP A 27 -0.43 4.24 0.34
N CYS A 28 -1.28 4.30 -0.68
CA CYS A 28 -1.23 5.33 -1.71
C CYS A 28 -1.35 6.72 -1.09
N PHE A 29 -2.34 6.91 -0.21
CA PHE A 29 -2.55 8.17 0.47
C PHE A 29 -1.35 8.56 1.34
N VAL A 30 -0.81 7.61 2.12
CA VAL A 30 0.40 7.84 2.93
C VAL A 30 1.57 8.26 2.04
N GLY A 31 1.89 7.51 0.97
CA GLY A 31 3.02 7.84 0.09
C GLY A 31 2.88 9.22 -0.58
N MET A 32 1.67 9.55 -1.05
CA MET A 32 1.40 10.86 -1.66
C MET A 32 1.47 12.00 -0.63
N SER A 33 0.97 11.78 0.59
CA SER A 33 1.03 12.74 1.69
C SER A 33 2.48 13.02 2.10
N GLU A 34 3.29 11.97 2.27
CA GLU A 34 4.70 12.08 2.61
C GLU A 34 5.50 12.83 1.54
N TRP A 35 5.27 12.51 0.25
CA TRP A 35 5.86 13.25 -0.85
C TRP A 35 5.47 14.74 -0.82
N TRP A 36 4.18 15.04 -0.61
CA TRP A 36 3.67 16.41 -0.54
C TRP A 36 4.32 17.20 0.61
N SER A 37 4.36 16.63 1.82
CA SER A 37 4.95 17.30 2.99
C SER A 37 6.44 17.59 2.82
N VAL A 38 7.20 16.70 2.18
CA VAL A 38 8.64 16.92 2.00
C VAL A 38 8.93 17.90 0.86
N VAL A 39 8.22 17.79 -0.27
CA VAL A 39 8.50 18.61 -1.47
C VAL A 39 7.82 19.97 -1.43
N ILE A 40 6.56 20.03 -1.03
CA ILE A 40 5.74 21.25 -1.06
C ILE A 40 5.85 22.00 0.27
N GLU A 41 5.64 21.31 1.40
CA GLU A 41 5.67 21.96 2.72
C GLU A 41 7.10 22.15 3.24
N LYS A 42 8.12 21.64 2.53
CA LYS A 42 9.54 21.69 2.91
C LYS A 42 9.83 21.18 4.33
N LYS A 43 8.99 20.27 4.86
CA LYS A 43 9.13 19.68 6.20
C LYS A 43 10.20 18.59 6.28
N ALA A 44 11.25 18.68 5.46
CA ALA A 44 12.34 17.71 5.45
C ALA A 44 13.10 17.66 6.79
N ASN A 45 13.12 18.77 7.55
CA ASN A 45 13.82 18.86 8.84
C ASN A 45 13.24 17.96 9.95
N ASN A 46 12.05 17.39 9.75
CA ASN A 46 11.42 16.51 10.74
C ASN A 46 11.84 15.03 10.58
N TYR A 47 12.63 14.70 9.57
CA TYR A 47 13.05 13.33 9.28
C TYR A 47 14.52 13.12 9.66
N ILE A 48 14.79 11.99 10.31
CA ILE A 48 16.13 11.58 10.69
C ILE A 48 16.78 10.90 9.48
N PHE A 49 17.65 11.63 8.76
CA PHE A 49 18.44 11.09 7.65
C PHE A 49 19.84 10.68 8.15
N ASN A 50 19.91 9.63 8.95
CA ASN A 50 21.11 9.31 9.73
C ASN A 50 22.08 8.32 9.08
N GLY A 51 22.39 8.44 7.78
CA GLY A 51 23.54 7.75 7.12
C GLY A 51 23.64 6.22 7.26
N ASN A 52 22.70 5.59 7.95
CA ASN A 52 22.59 4.16 8.15
C ASN A 52 22.14 3.56 6.82
N PRO A 53 22.65 2.40 6.40
CA PRO A 53 22.36 1.82 5.09
C PRO A 53 20.87 1.50 4.88
N TRP A 54 20.08 1.51 5.95
CA TRP A 54 18.64 1.26 5.95
C TRP A 54 17.78 2.53 5.84
N TYR A 55 18.35 3.73 5.97
CA TYR A 55 17.62 4.98 5.80
C TYR A 55 18.05 5.71 4.53
N TYR A 56 17.18 6.60 4.07
CA TYR A 56 17.44 7.41 2.90
C TYR A 56 18.53 8.45 3.18
N GLU A 57 19.46 8.57 2.24
CA GLU A 57 20.57 9.52 2.29
C GLU A 57 20.11 11.00 2.32
N SER A 58 18.92 11.28 1.78
CA SER A 58 18.35 12.62 1.81
C SER A 58 16.82 12.60 1.74
N GLY A 59 16.19 13.65 2.25
CA GLY A 59 14.73 13.86 2.11
C GLY A 59 14.26 13.93 0.67
N ARG A 60 15.13 14.33 -0.26
CA ARG A 60 14.81 14.32 -1.70
C ARG A 60 14.73 12.91 -2.28
N LEU A 61 15.56 11.98 -1.80
CA LEU A 61 15.47 10.58 -2.21
C LEU A 61 14.24 9.92 -1.60
N TYR A 62 14.02 10.13 -0.30
CA TYR A 62 12.83 9.68 0.42
C TYR A 62 11.53 10.10 -0.28
N SER A 63 11.38 11.39 -0.59
CA SER A 63 10.14 11.89 -1.20
C SER A 63 9.88 11.31 -2.58
N LYS A 64 10.92 11.11 -3.39
CA LYS A 64 10.80 10.43 -4.68
C LYS A 64 10.34 8.98 -4.52
N VAL A 65 10.89 8.26 -3.55
CA VAL A 65 10.48 6.87 -3.28
C VAL A 65 9.03 6.83 -2.83
N MET A 66 8.61 7.69 -1.89
CA MET A 66 7.22 7.77 -1.43
C MET A 66 6.24 8.11 -2.55
N LEU A 67 6.63 8.96 -3.51
CA LEU A 67 5.82 9.24 -4.70
C LEU A 67 5.68 8.01 -5.60
N ILE A 68 6.78 7.32 -5.88
CA ILE A 68 6.78 6.11 -6.73
C ILE A 68 5.94 5.03 -6.06
N GLU A 69 6.12 4.80 -4.75
CA GLU A 69 5.31 3.89 -3.96
C GLU A 69 3.83 4.28 -4.02
N GLY A 70 3.50 5.56 -3.87
CA GLY A 70 2.13 6.08 -4.00
C GLY A 70 1.51 5.74 -5.37
N ILE A 71 2.25 5.96 -6.46
CA ILE A 71 1.79 5.63 -7.82
C ILE A 71 1.62 4.11 -8.01
N VAL A 72 2.54 3.30 -7.49
CA VAL A 72 2.44 1.84 -7.55
C VAL A 72 1.21 1.36 -6.77
N MET A 73 0.97 1.90 -5.58
CA MET A 73 -0.21 1.57 -4.77
C MET A 73 -1.51 2.02 -5.43
N LEU A 74 -1.51 3.15 -6.12
CA LEU A 74 -2.65 3.59 -6.93
C LEU A 74 -2.95 2.59 -8.05
N ALA A 75 -1.93 2.14 -8.79
CA ALA A 75 -2.08 1.16 -9.86
C ALA A 75 -2.61 -0.18 -9.32
N LEU A 76 -2.10 -0.65 -8.18
CA LEU A 76 -2.59 -1.85 -7.50
C LEU A 76 -4.03 -1.69 -6.99
N THR A 77 -4.40 -0.50 -6.50
CA THR A 77 -5.77 -0.18 -6.10
C THR A 77 -6.72 -0.28 -7.30
N SER A 78 -6.37 0.33 -8.43
CA SER A 78 -7.17 0.23 -9.67
C SER A 78 -7.28 -1.21 -10.18
N CYS A 79 -6.19 -1.99 -10.08
CA CYS A 79 -6.19 -3.41 -10.43
C CYS A 79 -7.12 -4.21 -9.50
N ALA A 80 -7.06 -3.98 -8.19
CA ALA A 80 -7.93 -4.64 -7.22
C ALA A 80 -9.41 -4.33 -7.49
N ILE A 81 -9.76 -3.06 -7.75
CA ILE A 81 -11.12 -2.65 -8.14
C ILE A 81 -11.59 -3.46 -9.36
N TYR A 82 -10.78 -3.52 -10.41
CA TYR A 82 -11.10 -4.29 -11.62
C TYR A 82 -11.35 -5.78 -11.33
N LEU A 83 -10.48 -6.41 -10.54
CA LEU A 83 -10.60 -7.84 -10.20
C LEU A 83 -11.83 -8.16 -9.36
N VAL A 84 -12.23 -7.25 -8.46
CA VAL A 84 -13.46 -7.36 -7.68
C VAL A 84 -14.69 -7.30 -8.59
N PHE A 85 -14.75 -6.34 -9.52
CA PHE A 85 -15.84 -6.26 -10.50
C PHE A 85 -15.91 -7.50 -11.40
N LYS A 86 -14.75 -8.08 -11.77
CA LYS A 86 -14.68 -9.33 -12.53
C LYS A 86 -14.83 -10.60 -11.68
N ARG A 87 -15.08 -10.46 -10.37
CA ARG A 87 -15.21 -11.56 -9.40
C ARG A 87 -14.07 -12.58 -9.49
N LYS A 88 -12.84 -12.11 -9.67
CA LYS A 88 -11.65 -12.97 -9.81
C LYS A 88 -11.06 -13.29 -8.44
N LYS A 89 -10.85 -14.59 -8.18
CA LYS A 89 -10.19 -15.10 -6.96
C LYS A 89 -8.74 -14.60 -6.80
N THR A 90 -8.12 -14.07 -7.86
CA THR A 90 -6.80 -13.42 -7.83
C THR A 90 -6.72 -12.26 -6.83
N VAL A 91 -7.86 -11.68 -6.42
CA VAL A 91 -7.89 -10.63 -5.40
C VAL A 91 -7.33 -11.10 -4.04
N TYR A 92 -7.44 -12.40 -3.70
CA TYR A 92 -6.85 -12.93 -2.47
C TYR A 92 -5.31 -12.86 -2.47
N PHE A 93 -4.69 -13.03 -3.64
CA PHE A 93 -3.25 -12.89 -3.79
C PHE A 93 -2.82 -11.43 -3.59
N LEU A 94 -3.58 -10.48 -4.15
CA LEU A 94 -3.35 -9.05 -3.91
C LEU A 94 -3.53 -8.67 -2.45
N LEU A 95 -4.53 -9.24 -1.77
CA LEU A 95 -4.72 -9.04 -0.33
C LEU A 95 -3.50 -9.52 0.46
N LEU A 96 -3.02 -10.73 0.18
CA LEU A 96 -1.83 -11.28 0.82
C LEU A 96 -0.60 -10.40 0.58
N LEU A 97 -0.38 -9.97 -0.67
CA LEU A 97 0.69 -9.05 -1.03
C LEU A 97 0.60 -7.74 -0.23
N GLY A 98 -0.59 -7.16 -0.12
CA GLY A 98 -0.82 -5.94 0.66
C GLY A 98 -0.57 -6.12 2.16
N ILE A 99 -0.95 -7.26 2.73
CA ILE A 99 -0.68 -7.58 4.14
C ILE A 99 0.83 -7.73 4.37
N CYS A 100 1.53 -8.48 3.50
CA CYS A 100 2.98 -8.62 3.58
C CYS A 100 3.70 -7.27 3.45
N TYR A 101 3.29 -6.43 2.49
CA TYR A 101 3.81 -5.08 2.33
C TYR A 101 3.60 -4.24 3.60
N SER A 102 2.39 -4.27 4.16
CA SER A 102 2.06 -3.54 5.40
C SER A 102 2.90 -4.01 6.58
N PHE A 103 3.11 -5.32 6.70
CA PHE A 103 3.95 -5.90 7.75
C PHE A 103 5.39 -5.42 7.63
N VAL A 104 5.98 -5.48 6.44
CA VAL A 104 7.33 -4.95 6.18
C VAL A 104 7.39 -3.46 6.54
N ARG A 105 6.40 -2.66 6.13
CA ARG A 105 6.38 -1.22 6.45
C ARG A 105 6.26 -0.94 7.94
N ILE A 106 5.51 -1.72 8.70
CA ILE A 106 5.37 -1.52 10.15
C ILE A 106 6.67 -1.91 10.85
N VAL A 107 7.24 -3.08 10.51
CA VAL A 107 8.48 -3.56 11.17
C VAL A 107 9.64 -2.62 10.89
N TYR A 108 9.87 -2.25 9.64
CA TYR A 108 10.99 -1.38 9.26
C TYR A 108 10.70 0.11 9.39
N GLY A 109 9.42 0.50 9.45
CA GLY A 109 9.01 1.89 9.67
C GLY A 109 9.07 2.32 11.14
N GLN A 110 9.09 1.37 12.09
CA GLN A 110 9.23 1.66 13.52
C GLN A 110 10.66 1.86 13.99
N GLU A 111 11.66 1.61 13.15
CA GLU A 111 13.06 1.87 13.49
C GLU A 111 13.46 3.34 13.24
N VAL A 112 12.55 4.24 12.84
CA VAL A 112 12.82 5.67 12.63
C VAL A 112 12.60 6.48 13.91
#